data_AF-A0A2V6JB74-F1
#
_entry.id   AF-A0A2V6JB74-F1
#
_cell.length_a   1.000
_cell.length_b   1.000
_cell.length_c   1.000
_cell.angle_alpha   90.00
_cell.angle_beta   90.00
_cell.angle_gamma   90.00
#
_symmetry.space_group_name_H-M   'P 1'
#
loop_
_entity.id
_entity.type
_entity.pdbx_description
1 polymer ?
#
loop_
_entity_poly.entity_id
_entity_poly.type
_entity_poly.pdbx_seq_one_letter_code
_entity_poly.pdbx_strand_id
1 'polypeptide(L)'
;MTKKFIYLLSAITAMEVVTIFAQEGTTKVAEGTLMLRNKTYQLAHAVAYESTIDEEDAVVAVLSGQPVASEMLKEARAAEKDGGEGDFRRPYLKLVFKKTGELKYWSAAAGGTQIGRHGGSGATAELKLADGRATGKANQPVEADSMFPTNFDVRFSVALLKAGEELPASIPKKRGPAANVKPTVTGIFKGNGKDAKLAYVSARWGEPFGGKPGIVLVFTEKDHSKDTKPDFNAAFGKFGSALIISLHEDGDIYGCEVVHSAHQKQGFSSIGSIEMSGFTYDEGKVEGELTANGPVDTFGEKWEVKIKFAAPLGEIPKEYQVAESSETRAKPSAAEKSEEEIESNESKPAAGGLKAQDIP
;
A
#
# COMPACT_ATOMS: atom_id res chain seq x y z
N MET A 1 -3.62 39.62 67.58
CA MET A 1 -2.72 40.60 66.94
C MET A 1 -1.66 39.87 66.14
N THR A 2 -1.64 40.22 64.86
CA THR A 2 -0.70 39.99 63.76
C THR A 2 0.76 39.67 64.11
N LYS A 3 1.35 38.64 63.49
CA LYS A 3 2.46 38.80 62.54
C LYS A 3 2.80 37.51 61.78
N LYS A 4 2.98 37.70 60.47
CA LYS A 4 3.28 36.76 59.40
C LYS A 4 4.69 36.19 59.53
N PHE A 5 4.87 34.91 59.17
CA PHE A 5 6.06 34.45 58.46
C PHE A 5 5.62 33.37 57.46
N ILE A 6 5.58 33.77 56.19
CA ILE A 6 5.47 32.87 55.05
C ILE A 6 6.90 32.52 54.67
N TYR A 7 7.31 31.28 54.91
CA TYR A 7 8.52 30.72 54.30
C TYR A 7 8.10 29.93 53.07
N LEU A 8 8.46 30.48 51.90
CA LEU A 8 8.67 29.72 50.68
C LEU A 8 9.76 28.68 50.97
N LEU A 9 9.44 27.40 50.81
CA LEU A 9 10.45 26.37 50.55
C LEU A 9 10.12 25.72 49.21
N SER A 10 10.97 26.04 48.24
CA SER A 10 11.08 25.46 46.92
C SER A 10 11.39 23.96 47.02
N ALA A 11 10.46 23.12 46.54
CA ALA A 11 10.71 21.72 46.24
C ALA A 11 10.53 21.50 44.73
N ILE A 12 11.60 21.75 43.98
CA ILE A 12 11.81 21.17 42.65
C ILE A 12 12.76 20.00 42.89
N THR A 13 12.31 18.77 42.66
CA THR A 13 13.19 17.65 42.28
C THR A 13 12.35 16.55 41.62
N ALA A 14 12.39 16.60 40.28
CA ALA A 14 12.40 15.48 39.35
C ALA A 14 11.83 14.12 39.82
N MET A 15 10.58 13.85 39.46
CA MET A 15 10.07 12.49 39.21
C MET A 15 8.97 12.54 38.16
N GLU A 16 9.32 12.76 36.89
CA GLU A 16 8.38 12.62 35.77
C GLU A 16 9.03 11.97 34.54
N VAL A 17 9.63 10.78 34.67
CA VAL A 17 9.87 9.93 33.47
C VAL A 17 9.94 8.44 33.84
N VAL A 18 8.91 7.83 34.44
CA VAL A 18 8.91 6.33 34.59
C VAL A 18 7.56 5.67 34.30
N THR A 19 6.46 6.39 34.08
CA THR A 19 5.11 5.78 34.12
C THR A 19 4.40 5.59 32.76
N ILE A 20 5.10 5.37 31.64
CA ILE A 20 4.43 5.20 30.32
C ILE A 20 4.64 3.82 29.66
N PHE A 21 5.38 2.89 30.28
CA PHE A 21 5.49 1.50 29.77
C PHE A 21 4.70 0.46 30.56
N ALA A 22 3.93 0.87 31.58
CA ALA A 22 3.20 -0.03 32.48
C ALA A 22 1.73 -0.25 32.09
N GLN A 23 1.46 -0.45 30.80
CA GLN A 23 0.15 -0.94 30.34
C GLN A 23 0.34 -2.10 29.34
N GLU A 24 1.08 -3.13 29.76
CA GLU A 24 1.14 -4.41 29.05
C GLU A 24 -0.13 -5.22 29.31
N GLY A 25 -1.20 -4.82 28.63
CA GLY A 25 -2.31 -5.71 28.29
C GLY A 25 -2.18 -6.07 26.82
N THR A 26 -1.65 -7.27 26.53
CA THR A 26 -1.49 -7.82 25.17
C THR A 26 -0.99 -6.82 24.13
N THR A 27 0.29 -6.45 24.19
CA THR A 27 0.92 -5.53 23.24
C THR A 27 0.85 -6.12 21.83
N LYS A 28 -0.04 -5.60 20.99
CA LYS A 28 -0.04 -5.92 19.55
C LYS A 28 1.34 -5.56 18.98
N VAL A 29 1.86 -6.42 18.12
CA VAL A 29 3.19 -6.29 17.48
C VAL A 29 3.32 -4.94 16.75
N ALA A 30 2.23 -4.49 16.14
CA ALA A 30 2.08 -3.18 15.54
C ALA A 30 0.61 -2.75 15.57
N GLU A 31 0.37 -1.46 15.76
CA GLU A 31 -0.95 -0.86 15.53
C GLU A 31 -0.79 0.61 15.18
N GLY A 32 -1.70 1.10 14.36
CA GLY A 32 -1.83 2.53 14.14
C GLY A 32 -2.59 2.87 12.88
N THR A 33 -2.68 4.17 12.65
CA THR A 33 -3.36 4.72 11.49
C THR A 33 -2.46 5.70 10.77
N LEU A 34 -2.61 5.74 9.45
CA LEU A 34 -2.05 6.75 8.56
C LEU A 34 -3.23 7.43 7.86
N MET A 35 -3.31 8.75 7.91
CA MET A 35 -4.19 9.50 7.01
C MET A 35 -3.39 10.11 5.89
N LEU A 36 -3.86 9.96 4.66
CA LEU A 36 -3.32 10.65 3.49
C LEU A 36 -4.47 11.12 2.60
N ARG A 37 -4.48 12.41 2.24
CA ARG A 37 -5.58 13.06 1.48
C ARG A 37 -6.97 12.79 2.08
N ASN A 38 -7.10 12.96 3.39
CA ASN A 38 -8.35 12.75 4.15
C ASN A 38 -8.89 11.31 4.16
N LYS A 39 -8.08 10.33 3.73
CA LYS A 39 -8.39 8.90 3.81
C LYS A 39 -7.54 8.26 4.88
N THR A 40 -8.16 7.48 5.77
CA THR A 40 -7.48 6.80 6.87
C THR A 40 -7.25 5.33 6.56
N TYR A 41 -6.01 4.90 6.78
CA TYR A 41 -5.47 3.57 6.52
C TYR A 41 -5.06 2.92 7.82
N GLN A 42 -5.38 1.63 7.97
CA GLN A 42 -4.95 0.84 9.11
C GLN A 42 -3.58 0.22 8.83
N LEU A 43 -2.68 0.35 9.80
CA LEU A 43 -1.34 -0.26 9.78
C LEU A 43 -1.28 -1.30 10.90
N ALA A 44 -1.32 -2.58 10.53
CA ALA A 44 -1.41 -3.70 11.47
C ALA A 44 -0.13 -4.55 11.52
N HIS A 45 0.84 -4.23 10.67
CA HIS A 45 2.12 -4.92 10.58
C HIS A 45 3.26 -3.93 10.77
N ALA A 46 4.39 -4.40 11.30
CA ALA A 46 5.61 -3.63 11.31
C ALA A 46 6.85 -4.50 11.15
N VAL A 47 7.91 -3.90 10.62
CA VAL A 47 9.28 -4.42 10.64
C VAL A 47 10.22 -3.31 11.09
N ALA A 48 11.24 -3.65 11.86
CA ALA A 48 12.34 -2.74 12.18
C ALA A 48 13.66 -3.36 11.76
N TYR A 49 14.53 -2.57 11.15
CA TYR A 49 15.81 -3.03 10.66
C TYR A 49 16.88 -1.94 10.70
N GLU A 50 18.13 -2.38 10.80
CA GLU A 50 19.29 -1.51 10.58
C GLU A 50 19.55 -1.36 9.08
N SER A 51 19.87 -0.13 8.67
CA SER A 51 20.22 0.24 7.30
C SER A 51 21.28 1.34 7.28
N THR A 52 21.75 1.70 6.09
CA THR A 52 22.63 2.85 5.86
C THR A 52 21.92 3.81 4.91
N ILE A 53 21.68 5.05 5.35
CA ILE A 53 20.95 6.08 4.60
C ILE A 53 21.75 7.37 4.66
N ASP A 54 22.03 7.97 3.50
CA ASP A 54 22.94 9.13 3.36
C ASP A 54 24.32 8.87 3.99
N GLU A 55 24.87 7.67 3.76
CA GLU A 55 26.15 7.22 4.34
C GLU A 55 26.17 7.12 5.90
N GLU A 56 25.02 7.28 6.55
CA GLU A 56 24.88 7.18 8.00
C GLU A 56 24.12 5.91 8.40
N ASP A 57 24.57 5.28 9.50
CA ASP A 57 23.83 4.18 10.11
C ASP A 57 22.49 4.66 10.69
N ALA A 58 21.42 4.00 10.27
CA ALA A 58 20.06 4.30 10.68
C ALA A 58 19.32 3.06 11.20
N VAL A 59 18.28 3.31 12.00
CA VAL A 59 17.24 2.32 12.30
C VAL A 59 15.98 2.73 11.57
N VAL A 60 15.46 1.85 10.73
CA VAL A 60 14.23 2.07 9.99
C VAL A 60 13.13 1.23 10.61
N ALA A 61 11.98 1.85 10.89
CA ALA A 61 10.74 1.15 11.25
C ALA A 61 9.71 1.40 10.16
N VAL A 62 9.16 0.33 9.60
CA VAL A 62 8.09 0.39 8.59
C VAL A 62 6.84 -0.20 9.20
N LEU A 63 5.76 0.57 9.20
CA LEU A 63 4.43 0.10 9.53
C LEU A 63 3.60 0.01 8.26
N SER A 64 2.85 -1.07 8.08
CA SER A 64 2.19 -1.38 6.82
C SER A 64 0.84 -2.05 7.02
N GLY A 65 -0.03 -1.90 6.01
CA GLY A 65 -1.32 -2.59 5.96
C GLY A 65 -1.19 -4.09 5.69
N GLN A 66 -0.09 -4.51 5.06
CA GLN A 66 0.23 -5.90 4.73
C GLN A 66 1.60 -6.29 5.32
N PRO A 67 1.87 -7.58 5.58
CA PRO A 67 3.20 -8.05 5.98
C PRO A 67 4.28 -7.67 4.96
N VAL A 68 5.45 -7.25 5.45
CA VAL A 68 6.65 -7.02 4.62
C VAL A 68 7.32 -8.37 4.32
N ALA A 69 7.69 -8.61 3.07
CA ALA A 69 8.39 -9.82 2.65
C ALA A 69 9.93 -9.64 2.73
N SER A 70 10.68 -10.74 2.90
CA SER A 70 12.15 -10.70 2.96
C SER A 70 12.78 -10.08 1.72
N GLU A 71 12.29 -10.40 0.51
CA GLU A 71 12.80 -9.82 -0.73
C GLU A 71 12.57 -8.30 -0.79
N MET A 72 11.40 -7.81 -0.36
CA MET A 72 11.12 -6.37 -0.29
C MET A 72 12.06 -5.65 0.68
N LEU A 73 12.36 -6.27 1.82
CA LEU A 73 13.33 -5.74 2.76
C LEU A 73 14.76 -5.69 2.17
N LYS A 74 15.15 -6.72 1.43
CA LYS A 74 16.44 -6.80 0.73
C LYS A 74 16.56 -5.73 -0.34
N GLU A 75 15.53 -5.56 -1.17
CA GLU A 75 15.45 -4.49 -2.18
C GLU A 75 15.49 -3.10 -1.54
N ALA A 76 14.74 -2.88 -0.45
CA ALA A 76 14.71 -1.61 0.26
C ALA A 76 16.09 -1.22 0.80
N ARG A 77 16.79 -2.14 1.48
CA ARG A 77 18.15 -1.91 1.98
C ARG A 77 19.15 -1.63 0.86
N ALA A 78 19.02 -2.32 -0.28
CA ALA A 78 19.87 -2.08 -1.44
C ALA A 78 19.66 -0.67 -2.00
N ALA A 79 18.39 -0.26 -2.18
CA ALA A 79 18.05 1.08 -2.64
C ALA A 79 18.56 2.17 -1.67
N GLU A 80 18.36 1.98 -0.37
CA GLU A 80 18.82 2.91 0.67
C GLU A 80 20.34 3.11 0.68
N LYS A 81 21.09 2.02 0.54
CA LYS A 81 22.55 2.06 0.44
C LYS A 81 23.03 2.84 -0.78
N ASP A 82 22.28 2.80 -1.88
CA ASP A 82 22.57 3.53 -3.11
C ASP A 82 22.03 4.97 -3.09
N GLY A 83 21.55 5.45 -1.93
CA GLY A 83 20.99 6.81 -1.74
C GLY A 83 19.55 6.97 -2.21
N GLY A 84 18.88 5.88 -2.58
CA GLY A 84 17.47 5.84 -2.93
C GLY A 84 16.56 5.65 -1.71
N GLU A 85 15.25 5.63 -1.94
CA GLU A 85 14.26 5.34 -0.92
C GLU A 85 13.80 3.89 -1.01
N GLY A 86 13.93 3.13 0.09
CA GLY A 86 13.32 1.81 0.18
C GLY A 86 11.78 1.92 0.06
N ASP A 87 11.22 1.19 -0.91
CA ASP A 87 9.79 1.18 -1.22
C ASP A 87 9.10 -0.04 -0.60
N PHE A 88 7.83 0.14 -0.23
CA PHE A 88 7.02 -0.88 0.43
C PHE A 88 5.61 -0.89 -0.15
N ARG A 89 4.89 -1.99 0.09
CA ARG A 89 3.48 -2.06 -0.30
C ARG A 89 2.65 -1.01 0.40
N ARG A 90 1.80 -0.37 -0.39
CA ARG A 90 0.82 0.61 0.09
C ARG A 90 -0.35 -0.12 0.78
N PRO A 91 -0.90 0.41 1.89
CA PRO A 91 -0.42 1.58 2.61
C PRO A 91 0.80 1.27 3.49
N TYR A 92 1.77 2.18 3.53
CA TYR A 92 2.88 2.13 4.49
C TYR A 92 3.25 3.50 5.06
N LEU A 93 3.83 3.48 6.26
CA LEU A 93 4.57 4.57 6.91
C LEU A 93 5.97 4.06 7.24
N LYS A 94 6.99 4.75 6.74
CA LYS A 94 8.41 4.49 7.02
C LYS A 94 8.94 5.61 7.91
N LEU A 95 9.55 5.22 9.02
CA LEU A 95 10.18 6.09 10.00
C LEU A 95 11.68 5.78 10.03
N VAL A 96 12.51 6.79 9.76
CA VAL A 96 13.98 6.67 9.76
C VAL A 96 14.52 7.38 10.99
N PHE A 97 15.15 6.61 11.87
CA PHE A 97 15.76 7.10 13.09
C PHE A 97 17.29 7.08 12.98
N LYS A 98 17.95 8.09 13.56
CA LYS A 98 19.37 7.99 13.91
C LYS A 98 19.54 6.92 14.99
N LYS A 99 20.75 6.36 15.12
CA LYS A 99 21.07 5.43 16.23
C LYS A 99 20.87 6.03 17.63
N THR A 100 20.85 7.36 17.76
CA THR A 100 20.53 8.07 19.00
C THR A 100 19.03 7.98 19.38
N GLY A 101 18.17 7.50 18.48
CA GLY A 101 16.72 7.43 18.66
C GLY A 101 15.96 8.65 18.13
N GLU A 102 16.66 9.67 17.63
CA GLU A 102 16.06 10.85 17.00
C GLU A 102 15.48 10.51 15.61
N LEU A 103 14.25 10.96 15.33
CA LEU A 103 13.65 10.84 14.00
C LEU A 103 14.35 11.76 12.99
N LYS A 104 14.97 11.20 11.96
CA LYS A 104 15.66 11.92 10.87
C LYS A 104 14.70 12.29 9.74
N TYR A 105 13.86 11.34 9.34
CA TYR A 105 12.97 11.47 8.20
C TYR A 105 11.81 10.48 8.34
N TRP A 106 10.67 10.79 7.73
CA TRP A 106 9.61 9.83 7.52
C TRP A 106 9.00 9.98 6.13
N SER A 107 8.47 8.88 5.61
CA SER A 107 7.68 8.87 4.39
C SER A 107 6.48 7.96 4.50
N ALA A 108 5.50 8.20 3.66
CA ALA A 108 4.30 7.39 3.60
C ALA A 108 3.79 7.32 2.18
N ALA A 109 3.21 6.17 1.82
CA ALA A 109 2.48 6.03 0.57
C ALA A 109 1.20 5.23 0.79
N ALA A 110 0.10 5.76 0.27
CA ALA A 110 -1.24 5.16 0.31
C ALA A 110 -2.11 5.83 -0.78
N GLY A 111 -3.16 5.16 -1.27
CA GLY A 111 -4.11 5.72 -2.24
C GLY A 111 -3.51 6.61 -3.33
N GLY A 112 -2.73 6.03 -4.25
CA GLY A 112 -2.09 6.74 -5.37
C GLY A 112 -1.11 7.88 -4.99
N THR A 113 -0.90 8.13 -3.70
CA THR A 113 -0.17 9.28 -3.17
C THR A 113 1.05 8.80 -2.40
N GLN A 114 2.17 9.51 -2.53
CA GLN A 114 3.39 9.29 -1.76
C GLN A 114 3.93 10.64 -1.31
N ILE A 115 4.42 10.70 -0.07
CA ILE A 115 4.98 11.89 0.56
C ILE A 115 6.17 11.52 1.43
N GLY A 116 7.08 12.49 1.61
CA GLY A 116 8.26 12.37 2.46
C GLY A 116 8.55 13.69 3.15
N ARG A 117 8.92 13.67 4.43
CA ARG A 117 9.30 14.86 5.19
C ARG A 117 10.46 14.59 6.14
N HIS A 118 11.31 15.59 6.31
CA HIS A 118 12.37 15.58 7.31
C HIS A 118 11.79 15.62 8.72
N GLY A 119 12.51 15.03 9.67
CA GLY A 119 12.21 15.10 11.10
C GLY A 119 12.11 16.55 11.57
N GLY A 120 11.08 16.88 12.34
CA GLY A 120 10.80 18.24 12.81
C GLY A 120 9.64 18.97 12.12
N SER A 121 9.04 18.39 11.06
CA SER A 121 7.86 18.95 10.38
C SER A 121 6.54 18.75 11.15
N GLY A 122 6.56 18.84 12.49
CA GLY A 122 5.42 18.57 13.36
C GLY A 122 5.21 17.11 13.75
N ALA A 123 5.96 16.18 13.17
CA ALA A 123 5.98 14.78 13.59
C ALA A 123 6.88 14.59 14.82
N THR A 124 6.41 13.82 15.79
CA THR A 124 7.16 13.36 16.96
C THR A 124 7.30 11.85 16.91
N ALA A 125 8.46 11.33 17.31
CA ALA A 125 8.64 9.90 17.45
C ALA A 125 9.65 9.59 18.55
N GLU A 126 9.42 8.46 19.22
CA GLU A 126 10.32 7.89 20.22
C GLU A 126 10.68 6.47 19.79
N LEU A 127 11.96 6.12 19.92
CA LEU A 127 12.48 4.79 19.66
C LEU A 127 13.32 4.32 20.86
N LYS A 128 13.02 3.12 21.33
CA LYS A 128 13.82 2.39 22.32
C LYS A 128 14.34 1.10 21.70
N LEU A 129 15.65 0.90 21.79
CA LEU A 129 16.34 -0.32 21.39
C LEU A 129 16.78 -1.07 22.65
N ALA A 130 16.24 -2.27 22.86
CA ALA A 130 16.59 -3.12 23.99
C ALA A 130 16.34 -4.59 23.64
N ASP A 131 17.22 -5.49 24.10
CA ASP A 131 17.04 -6.94 23.98
C ASP A 131 16.77 -7.44 22.55
N GLY A 132 17.44 -6.83 21.56
CA GLY A 132 17.25 -7.16 20.14
C GLY A 132 15.88 -6.73 19.59
N ARG A 133 15.17 -5.83 20.27
CA ARG A 133 13.86 -5.31 19.87
C ARG A 133 13.90 -3.81 19.66
N ALA A 134 13.09 -3.36 18.71
CA ALA A 134 12.75 -1.96 18.51
C ALA A 134 11.31 -1.75 18.98
N THR A 135 11.16 -0.88 19.97
CA THR A 135 9.85 -0.44 20.46
C THR A 135 9.74 1.06 20.26
N GLY A 136 8.67 1.51 19.62
CA GLY A 136 8.51 2.92 19.32
C GLY A 136 7.07 3.35 19.20
N LYS A 137 6.89 4.67 19.25
CA LYS A 137 5.64 5.36 18.98
C LYS A 137 5.95 6.58 18.11
N ALA A 138 5.07 6.89 17.17
CA ALA A 138 5.19 8.09 16.37
C ALA A 138 3.82 8.72 16.14
N ASN A 139 3.77 10.03 16.18
CA ASN A 139 2.57 10.81 15.95
C ASN A 139 2.87 12.03 15.11
N GLN A 140 1.98 12.31 14.16
CA GLN A 140 1.88 13.59 13.50
C GLN A 140 0.42 14.05 13.56
N PRO A 141 0.14 15.24 14.12
CA PRO A 141 -1.20 15.81 14.12
C PRO A 141 -1.65 16.14 12.70
N VAL A 142 -2.96 16.26 12.50
CA VAL A 142 -3.54 16.57 11.19
C VAL A 142 -3.03 17.89 10.66
N GLU A 143 -2.39 17.86 9.49
CA GLU A 143 -1.99 19.05 8.76
C GLU A 143 -3.10 19.48 7.80
N ALA A 144 -4.15 20.11 8.36
CA ALA A 144 -5.40 20.40 7.64
C ALA A 144 -5.21 21.35 6.44
N ASP A 145 -4.27 22.28 6.53
CA ASP A 145 -4.02 23.32 5.52
C ASP A 145 -2.99 22.90 4.44
N SER A 146 -2.57 21.63 4.45
CA SER A 146 -1.61 21.09 3.47
C SER A 146 -2.29 20.71 2.15
N MET A 147 -1.58 20.80 1.03
CA MET A 147 -2.03 20.25 -0.26
C MET A 147 -2.33 18.74 -0.17
N PHE A 148 -1.64 18.04 0.72
CA PHE A 148 -1.89 16.64 1.05
C PHE A 148 -2.06 16.49 2.56
N PRO A 149 -3.30 16.67 3.09
CA PRO A 149 -3.56 16.49 4.51
C PRO A 149 -3.08 15.13 4.96
N THR A 150 -2.23 15.13 5.97
CA THR A 150 -1.57 13.94 6.49
C THR A 150 -1.66 13.92 8.00
N ASN A 151 -1.85 12.74 8.56
CA ASN A 151 -1.61 12.47 9.98
C ASN A 151 -1.13 11.03 10.14
N PHE A 152 -0.57 10.71 11.29
CA PHE A 152 -0.45 9.32 11.72
C PHE A 152 -0.37 9.23 13.24
N ASP A 153 -0.79 8.09 13.75
CA ASP A 153 -0.60 7.70 15.15
C ASP A 153 -0.32 6.21 15.17
N VAL A 154 0.91 5.84 15.54
CA VAL A 154 1.42 4.48 15.43
C VAL A 154 2.22 4.06 16.65
N ARG A 155 2.15 2.76 16.94
CA ARG A 155 2.95 2.05 17.94
C ARG A 155 3.44 0.73 17.38
N PHE A 156 4.65 0.35 17.74
CA PHE A 156 5.22 -0.93 17.35
C PHE A 156 6.13 -1.49 18.43
N SER A 157 6.18 -2.82 18.51
CA SER A 157 7.21 -3.55 19.22
C SER A 157 7.56 -4.81 18.42
N VAL A 158 8.71 -4.77 17.76
CA VAL A 158 9.16 -5.82 16.84
C VAL A 158 10.61 -6.19 17.10
N ALA A 159 11.05 -7.35 16.60
CA ALA A 159 12.46 -7.67 16.54
C ALA A 159 13.19 -6.63 15.66
N LEU A 160 14.38 -6.23 16.08
CA LEU A 160 15.28 -5.38 15.28
C LEU A 160 16.17 -6.28 14.44
N LEU A 161 15.97 -6.27 13.13
CA LEU A 161 16.79 -7.02 12.19
C LEU A 161 18.12 -6.30 11.95
N LYS A 162 19.23 -6.95 12.24
CA LYS A 162 20.56 -6.43 11.95
C LYS A 162 20.83 -6.35 10.46
N ALA A 163 21.86 -5.60 10.08
CA ALA A 163 22.30 -5.52 8.69
C ALA A 163 22.57 -6.94 8.14
N GLY A 164 21.88 -7.30 7.05
CA GLY A 164 21.98 -8.62 6.43
C GLY A 164 21.09 -9.71 7.03
N GLU A 165 20.38 -9.47 8.14
CA GLU A 165 19.38 -10.41 8.65
C GLU A 165 18.10 -10.33 7.82
N GLU A 166 17.57 -11.51 7.48
CA GLU A 166 16.30 -11.65 6.78
C GLU A 166 15.14 -11.79 7.77
N LEU A 167 13.93 -11.46 7.30
CA LEU A 167 12.73 -11.84 8.03
C LEU A 167 12.65 -13.38 8.07
N PRO A 168 12.14 -13.96 9.18
CA PRO A 168 11.90 -15.39 9.23
C PRO A 168 11.06 -15.80 8.03
N ALA A 169 11.47 -16.88 7.36
CA ALA A 169 10.78 -17.37 6.18
C ALA A 169 9.29 -17.47 6.47
N SER A 170 8.48 -16.80 5.63
CA SER A 170 7.04 -16.96 5.70
C SER A 170 6.75 -18.45 5.50
N ILE A 171 5.84 -19.00 6.31
CA ILE A 171 5.37 -20.36 6.11
C ILE A 171 4.91 -20.45 4.66
N PRO A 172 5.47 -21.38 3.84
CA PRO A 172 5.08 -21.50 2.46
C PRO A 172 3.56 -21.55 2.37
N LYS A 173 2.97 -20.63 1.59
CA LYS A 173 1.52 -20.62 1.40
C LYS A 173 1.14 -21.98 0.88
N LYS A 174 0.34 -22.71 1.65
CA LYS A 174 -0.07 -24.06 1.29
C LYS A 174 -1.11 -23.95 0.19
N ARG A 175 -0.63 -23.84 -1.05
CA ARG A 175 -1.46 -23.98 -2.24
C ARG A 175 -2.12 -25.36 -2.14
N GLY A 176 -3.44 -25.39 -2.22
CA GLY A 176 -4.22 -26.58 -1.97
C GLY A 176 -5.45 -26.65 -2.88
N PRO A 177 -6.19 -27.76 -2.83
CA PRO A 177 -7.47 -27.84 -3.50
C PRO A 177 -8.38 -26.71 -3.03
N ALA A 178 -9.33 -26.31 -3.88
CA ALA A 178 -10.28 -25.26 -3.54
C ALA A 178 -10.99 -25.61 -2.22
N ALA A 179 -10.98 -24.67 -1.28
CA ALA A 179 -11.61 -24.88 0.02
C ALA A 179 -13.11 -25.17 -0.15
N ASN A 180 -13.67 -26.04 0.69
CA ASN A 180 -15.11 -26.27 0.74
C ASN A 180 -15.82 -25.15 1.51
N VAL A 181 -15.72 -23.93 1.00
CA VAL A 181 -16.34 -22.73 1.59
C VAL A 181 -17.29 -22.11 0.59
N LYS A 182 -18.45 -21.68 1.09
CA LYS A 182 -19.42 -20.93 0.28
C LYS A 182 -18.83 -19.54 -0.02
N PRO A 183 -18.81 -19.09 -1.28
CA PRO A 183 -18.41 -17.72 -1.58
C PRO A 183 -19.36 -16.72 -0.91
N THR A 184 -18.79 -15.67 -0.32
CA THR A 184 -19.55 -14.62 0.36
C THR A 184 -19.02 -13.25 -0.04
N VAL A 185 -19.94 -12.31 -0.25
CA VAL A 185 -19.65 -10.90 -0.42
C VAL A 185 -20.68 -10.11 0.39
N THR A 186 -20.21 -9.15 1.17
CA THR A 186 -21.06 -8.24 1.95
C THR A 186 -20.49 -6.84 1.90
N GLY A 187 -21.33 -5.82 2.04
CA GLY A 187 -20.91 -4.42 2.08
C GLY A 187 -21.62 -3.58 1.03
N ILE A 188 -20.98 -2.48 0.64
CA ILE A 188 -21.53 -1.49 -0.29
C ILE A 188 -20.72 -1.42 -1.58
N PHE A 189 -21.44 -1.26 -2.68
CA PHE A 189 -20.88 -0.85 -3.96
C PHE A 189 -21.87 0.13 -4.58
N LYS A 190 -21.41 1.35 -4.85
CA LYS A 190 -22.24 2.42 -5.40
C LYS A 190 -21.62 2.98 -6.65
N GLY A 191 -22.46 3.36 -7.60
CA GLY A 191 -22.11 4.16 -8.77
C GLY A 191 -23.08 5.32 -8.93
N ASN A 192 -22.58 6.54 -9.10
CA ASN A 192 -23.35 7.77 -9.18
C ASN A 192 -24.43 7.91 -8.08
N GLY A 193 -24.08 7.49 -6.86
CA GLY A 193 -24.96 7.54 -5.69
C GLY A 193 -26.04 6.46 -5.63
N LYS A 194 -26.11 5.55 -6.61
CA LYS A 194 -27.03 4.40 -6.60
C LYS A 194 -26.30 3.15 -6.11
N ASP A 195 -26.95 2.37 -5.27
CA ASP A 195 -26.43 1.08 -4.81
C ASP A 195 -26.54 0.00 -5.90
N ALA A 196 -25.53 -0.87 -5.96
CA ALA A 196 -25.56 -2.15 -6.65
C ALA A 196 -25.44 -3.29 -5.64
N LYS A 197 -26.25 -4.34 -5.83
CA LYS A 197 -26.28 -5.46 -4.91
C LYS A 197 -25.34 -6.56 -5.39
N LEU A 198 -24.03 -6.38 -5.16
CA LEU A 198 -23.06 -7.46 -5.40
C LEU A 198 -23.39 -8.64 -4.47
N ALA A 199 -23.82 -9.75 -5.07
CA ALA A 199 -24.33 -10.92 -4.36
C ALA A 199 -23.49 -12.18 -4.62
N TYR A 200 -22.63 -12.14 -5.63
CA TYR A 200 -21.81 -13.27 -6.07
C TYR A 200 -20.35 -12.85 -6.12
N VAL A 201 -19.47 -13.74 -5.67
CA VAL A 201 -18.01 -13.60 -5.80
C VAL A 201 -17.42 -14.92 -6.26
N SER A 202 -16.43 -14.86 -7.16
CA SER A 202 -15.50 -15.97 -7.40
C SER A 202 -14.05 -15.48 -7.37
N ALA A 203 -13.15 -16.41 -7.04
CA ALA A 203 -11.71 -16.23 -7.20
C ALA A 203 -11.21 -17.26 -8.21
N ARG A 204 -10.28 -16.84 -9.08
CA ARG A 204 -9.63 -17.70 -10.07
C ARG A 204 -8.21 -17.26 -10.29
N TRP A 205 -7.40 -18.17 -10.80
CA TRP A 205 -6.09 -17.80 -11.32
C TRP A 205 -6.26 -17.06 -12.64
N GLY A 206 -5.49 -15.99 -12.80
CA GLY A 206 -5.38 -15.21 -14.03
C GLY A 206 -3.97 -15.28 -14.59
N GLU A 207 -3.76 -14.60 -15.71
CA GLU A 207 -2.44 -14.48 -16.32
C GLU A 207 -1.42 -13.90 -15.33
N PRO A 208 -0.22 -14.51 -15.22
CA PRO A 208 0.86 -13.95 -14.42
C PRO A 208 1.19 -12.52 -14.84
N PHE A 209 1.47 -11.69 -13.85
CA PHE A 209 1.83 -10.30 -14.06
C PHE A 209 3.08 -9.97 -13.23
N GLY A 210 4.02 -9.21 -13.81
CA GLY A 210 5.24 -8.83 -13.11
C GLY A 210 6.09 -10.02 -12.59
N GLY A 211 6.06 -11.16 -13.30
CA GLY A 211 6.76 -12.37 -12.87
C GLY A 211 6.16 -13.05 -11.63
N LYS A 212 4.91 -12.76 -11.28
CA LYS A 212 4.21 -13.36 -10.14
C LYS A 212 2.87 -13.96 -10.57
N PRO A 213 2.41 -15.04 -9.93
CA PRO A 213 1.05 -15.55 -10.12
C PRO A 213 -0.01 -14.46 -9.92
N GLY A 214 -1.03 -14.47 -10.79
CA GLY A 214 -2.17 -13.56 -10.74
C GLY A 214 -3.43 -14.23 -10.22
N ILE A 215 -4.19 -13.54 -9.38
CA ILE A 215 -5.51 -13.91 -8.90
C ILE A 215 -6.51 -12.87 -9.42
N VAL A 216 -7.63 -13.33 -9.97
CA VAL A 216 -8.74 -12.49 -10.39
C VAL A 216 -9.93 -12.76 -9.48
N LEU A 217 -10.39 -11.71 -8.79
CA LEU A 217 -11.63 -11.68 -8.03
C LEU A 217 -12.72 -11.04 -8.88
N VAL A 218 -13.88 -11.70 -8.99
CA VAL A 218 -15.02 -11.20 -9.78
C VAL A 218 -16.23 -11.08 -8.87
N PHE A 219 -16.70 -9.85 -8.66
CA PHE A 219 -17.89 -9.55 -7.86
C PHE A 219 -19.02 -9.09 -8.78
N THR A 220 -20.23 -9.64 -8.65
CA THR A 220 -21.36 -9.33 -9.55
C THR A 220 -22.71 -9.36 -8.84
N GLU A 221 -23.72 -8.71 -9.45
CA GLU A 221 -25.12 -8.78 -8.99
C GLU A 221 -25.80 -10.11 -9.33
N LYS A 222 -25.44 -10.70 -10.49
CA LYS A 222 -26.01 -11.97 -10.98
C LYS A 222 -24.99 -13.10 -10.91
N ASP A 223 -25.48 -14.33 -10.78
CA ASP A 223 -24.65 -15.52 -10.73
C ASP A 223 -23.80 -15.67 -11.99
N HIS A 224 -22.49 -15.81 -11.80
CA HIS A 224 -21.50 -16.03 -12.86
C HIS A 224 -20.75 -17.36 -12.71
N SER A 225 -21.16 -18.23 -11.78
CA SER A 225 -20.45 -19.46 -11.42
C SER A 225 -20.29 -20.47 -12.56
N LYS A 226 -21.18 -20.42 -13.56
CA LYS A 226 -21.16 -21.30 -14.74
C LYS A 226 -20.47 -20.68 -15.96
N ASP A 227 -19.96 -19.47 -15.85
CA ASP A 227 -19.34 -18.77 -16.96
C ASP A 227 -17.85 -19.11 -17.07
N THR A 228 -17.38 -19.33 -18.30
CA THR A 228 -15.99 -19.69 -18.57
C THR A 228 -15.05 -18.48 -18.57
N LYS A 229 -15.58 -17.26 -18.73
CA LYS A 229 -14.84 -15.99 -18.74
C LYS A 229 -15.62 -14.90 -17.98
N PRO A 230 -15.93 -15.08 -16.69
CA PRO A 230 -16.79 -14.20 -15.95
C PRO A 230 -16.17 -12.83 -15.71
N ASP A 231 -14.86 -12.71 -15.60
CA ASP A 231 -14.14 -11.43 -15.51
C ASP A 231 -14.38 -10.57 -16.77
N PHE A 232 -14.06 -11.11 -17.95
CA PHE A 232 -14.34 -10.47 -19.23
C PHE A 232 -15.84 -10.16 -19.39
N ASN A 233 -16.71 -11.15 -19.19
CA ASN A 233 -18.14 -10.95 -19.38
C ASN A 233 -18.75 -9.98 -18.35
N ALA A 234 -18.24 -9.93 -17.13
CA ALA A 234 -18.62 -8.95 -16.11
C ALA A 234 -18.17 -7.54 -16.50
N ALA A 235 -16.96 -7.39 -17.07
CA ALA A 235 -16.45 -6.12 -17.59
C ALA A 235 -17.35 -5.52 -18.69
N PHE A 236 -18.13 -6.36 -19.40
CA PHE A 236 -19.13 -5.93 -20.39
C PHE A 236 -20.57 -5.89 -19.86
N GLY A 237 -20.77 -6.04 -18.54
CA GLY A 237 -22.08 -5.88 -17.89
C GLY A 237 -23.02 -7.09 -17.96
N LYS A 238 -22.55 -8.26 -18.42
CA LYS A 238 -23.38 -9.48 -18.54
C LYS A 238 -24.06 -9.87 -17.22
N PHE A 239 -23.39 -9.60 -16.10
CA PHE A 239 -23.85 -9.98 -14.76
C PHE A 239 -24.39 -8.80 -13.93
N GLY A 240 -24.79 -7.72 -14.60
CA GLY A 240 -25.17 -6.47 -13.95
C GLY A 240 -23.95 -5.64 -13.59
N SER A 241 -24.05 -4.88 -12.50
CA SER A 241 -22.92 -4.16 -11.94
C SER A 241 -21.86 -5.16 -11.45
N ALA A 242 -20.60 -4.80 -11.61
CA ALA A 242 -19.49 -5.66 -11.28
C ALA A 242 -18.26 -4.88 -10.81
N LEU A 243 -17.46 -5.55 -10.00
CA LEU A 243 -16.11 -5.13 -9.64
C LEU A 243 -15.17 -6.31 -9.95
N ILE A 244 -14.11 -6.06 -10.70
CA ILE A 244 -13.12 -7.08 -11.04
C ILE A 244 -11.77 -6.61 -10.53
N ILE A 245 -11.14 -7.39 -9.65
CA ILE A 245 -9.85 -7.06 -9.05
C ILE A 245 -8.82 -8.10 -9.47
N SER A 246 -7.68 -7.64 -10.01
CA SER A 246 -6.52 -8.49 -10.27
C SER A 246 -5.45 -8.19 -9.23
N LEU A 247 -4.96 -9.23 -8.56
CA LEU A 247 -4.03 -9.12 -7.43
C LEU A 247 -3.07 -10.30 -7.35
N HIS A 248 -1.94 -10.12 -6.67
CA HIS A 248 -0.99 -11.19 -6.40
C HIS A 248 -1.37 -12.00 -5.15
N GLU A 249 -0.75 -13.17 -4.95
CA GLU A 249 -1.04 -14.05 -3.80
C GLU A 249 -0.89 -13.38 -2.43
N ASP A 250 -0.27 -12.20 -2.36
CA ASP A 250 -0.05 -11.39 -1.17
C ASP A 250 -0.98 -10.17 -1.05
N GLY A 251 -2.00 -10.08 -1.90
CA GLY A 251 -3.03 -9.05 -1.83
C GLY A 251 -2.68 -7.76 -2.58
N ASP A 252 -1.51 -7.68 -3.20
CA ASP A 252 -1.09 -6.52 -3.97
C ASP A 252 -1.91 -6.38 -5.25
N ILE A 253 -2.63 -5.27 -5.40
CA ILE A 253 -3.58 -5.06 -6.50
C ILE A 253 -2.85 -4.43 -7.69
N TYR A 254 -2.92 -5.08 -8.84
CA TYR A 254 -2.39 -4.56 -10.11
C TYR A 254 -3.48 -4.30 -11.17
N GLY A 255 -4.74 -4.67 -10.92
CA GLY A 255 -5.87 -4.42 -11.81
C GLY A 255 -7.17 -4.14 -11.06
N CYS A 256 -7.98 -3.21 -11.55
CA CYS A 256 -9.27 -2.86 -10.97
C CYS A 256 -10.21 -2.36 -12.07
N GLU A 257 -11.24 -3.13 -12.39
CA GLU A 257 -12.28 -2.75 -13.35
C GLU A 257 -13.61 -2.53 -12.62
N VAL A 258 -14.25 -1.40 -12.93
CA VAL A 258 -15.49 -0.95 -12.32
C VAL A 258 -16.58 -0.93 -13.39
N VAL A 259 -17.68 -1.63 -13.13
CA VAL A 259 -18.87 -1.64 -13.97
C VAL A 259 -20.08 -1.36 -13.09
N HIS A 260 -20.87 -0.33 -13.44
CA HIS A 260 -22.07 -0.02 -12.68
C HIS A 260 -23.21 0.39 -13.61
N SER A 261 -24.41 -0.13 -13.37
CA SER A 261 -25.60 0.16 -14.18
C SER A 261 -26.03 1.64 -14.17
N ALA A 262 -25.53 2.42 -13.21
CA ALA A 262 -25.77 3.85 -13.08
C ALA A 262 -24.70 4.74 -13.73
N HIS A 263 -23.61 4.15 -14.22
CA HIS A 263 -22.60 4.86 -15.01
C HIS A 263 -23.07 4.95 -16.47
N GLN A 264 -22.66 6.01 -17.16
CA GLN A 264 -22.93 6.16 -18.60
C GLN A 264 -21.99 5.29 -19.44
N LYS A 265 -20.79 5.02 -18.91
CA LYS A 265 -19.79 4.13 -19.52
C LYS A 265 -20.06 2.68 -19.16
N GLN A 266 -19.79 1.77 -20.09
CA GLN A 266 -20.02 0.33 -19.92
C GLN A 266 -19.05 -0.32 -18.89
N GLY A 267 -17.96 0.38 -18.56
CA GLY A 267 -16.98 0.01 -17.54
C GLY A 267 -15.75 0.90 -17.66
N PHE A 268 -14.88 0.91 -16.65
CA PHE A 268 -13.58 1.58 -16.71
C PHE A 268 -12.57 0.97 -15.75
N SER A 269 -11.29 1.13 -16.06
CA SER A 269 -10.19 0.78 -15.17
C SER A 269 -9.94 1.89 -14.14
N SER A 270 -9.69 1.53 -12.89
CA SER A 270 -9.40 2.47 -11.79
C SER A 270 -8.38 1.90 -10.80
N ILE A 271 -7.21 1.53 -11.33
CA ILE A 271 -6.07 1.05 -10.54
C ILE A 271 -5.61 2.15 -9.57
N GLY A 272 -5.25 1.76 -8.34
CA GLY A 272 -4.75 2.68 -7.29
C GLY A 272 -5.85 3.42 -6.50
N SER A 273 -7.11 3.29 -6.92
CA SER A 273 -8.27 3.87 -6.23
C SER A 273 -8.89 2.94 -5.18
N ILE A 274 -8.49 1.67 -5.18
CA ILE A 274 -9.00 0.63 -4.29
C ILE A 274 -7.85 0.00 -3.51
N GLU A 275 -8.15 -0.45 -2.31
CA GLU A 275 -7.19 -1.06 -1.40
C GLU A 275 -7.70 -2.37 -0.87
N MET A 276 -6.74 -3.25 -0.59
CA MET A 276 -6.96 -4.54 0.04
C MET A 276 -6.43 -4.52 1.47
N SER A 277 -7.28 -4.88 2.42
CA SER A 277 -6.91 -5.03 3.83
C SER A 277 -7.27 -6.43 4.34
N GLY A 278 -6.41 -6.98 5.20
CA GLY A 278 -6.62 -8.31 5.79
C GLY A 278 -6.69 -9.44 4.76
N PHE A 279 -5.97 -9.33 3.65
CA PHE A 279 -5.97 -10.36 2.63
C PHE A 279 -5.26 -11.61 3.14
N THR A 280 -5.92 -12.75 2.98
CA THR A 280 -5.29 -14.04 3.22
C THR A 280 -5.52 -14.94 2.02
N TYR A 281 -4.51 -15.78 1.74
CA TYR A 281 -4.64 -16.93 0.87
C TYR A 281 -4.07 -18.13 1.62
N ASP A 282 -4.96 -18.97 2.14
CA ASP A 282 -4.60 -20.14 2.93
C ASP A 282 -5.60 -21.27 2.72
N GLU A 283 -5.10 -22.51 2.72
CA GLU A 283 -5.88 -23.74 2.55
C GLU A 283 -6.90 -23.70 1.40
N GLY A 284 -6.57 -23.07 0.28
CA GLY A 284 -7.45 -22.96 -0.90
C GLY A 284 -8.61 -21.98 -0.74
N LYS A 285 -8.52 -21.03 0.19
CA LYS A 285 -9.48 -19.94 0.41
C LYS A 285 -8.77 -18.59 0.30
N VAL A 286 -9.39 -17.64 -0.38
CA VAL A 286 -9.04 -16.22 -0.32
C VAL A 286 -10.11 -15.42 0.39
N GLU A 287 -9.70 -14.47 1.22
CA GLU A 287 -10.60 -13.54 1.89
C GLU A 287 -9.92 -12.20 2.13
N GLY A 288 -10.72 -11.15 2.34
CA GLY A 288 -10.22 -9.81 2.58
C GLY A 288 -11.32 -8.76 2.59
N GLU A 289 -10.90 -7.51 2.79
CA GLU A 289 -11.77 -6.33 2.69
C GLU A 289 -11.21 -5.36 1.65
N LEU A 290 -12.04 -5.03 0.66
CA LEU A 290 -11.78 -4.07 -0.40
C LEU A 290 -12.45 -2.74 -0.09
N THR A 291 -11.71 -1.65 -0.19
CA THR A 291 -12.22 -0.29 0.10
C THR A 291 -11.66 0.73 -0.88
N ALA A 292 -12.50 1.66 -1.34
CA ALA A 292 -12.05 2.87 -2.02
C ALA A 292 -11.76 4.02 -1.04
N ASN A 293 -12.02 3.81 0.26
CA ASN A 293 -11.86 4.79 1.34
C ASN A 293 -12.60 6.10 1.03
N GLY A 294 -13.88 5.96 0.69
CA GLY A 294 -14.78 7.05 0.30
C GLY A 294 -15.04 7.09 -1.21
N PRO A 295 -15.89 8.03 -1.66
CA PRO A 295 -16.23 8.17 -3.07
C PRO A 295 -15.00 8.53 -3.92
N VAL A 296 -14.88 7.88 -5.06
CA VAL A 296 -13.88 8.12 -6.10
C VAL A 296 -14.60 8.64 -7.34
N ASP A 297 -14.02 9.63 -8.02
CA ASP A 297 -14.45 10.08 -9.34
C ASP A 297 -13.46 9.53 -10.37
N THR A 298 -13.97 8.80 -11.37
CA THR A 298 -13.15 8.31 -12.47
C THR A 298 -13.84 8.68 -13.77
N PHE A 299 -13.23 9.61 -14.52
CA PHE A 299 -13.77 10.14 -15.76
C PHE A 299 -15.21 10.71 -15.64
N GLY A 300 -15.53 11.39 -14.53
CA GLY A 300 -16.85 11.96 -14.25
C GLY A 300 -17.87 10.98 -13.70
N GLU A 301 -17.50 9.71 -13.54
CA GLU A 301 -18.34 8.66 -12.95
C GLU A 301 -17.92 8.46 -11.50
N LYS A 302 -18.84 8.71 -10.57
CA LYS A 302 -18.57 8.53 -9.14
C LYS A 302 -18.81 7.10 -8.74
N TRP A 303 -17.99 6.56 -7.85
CA TRP A 303 -18.19 5.24 -7.29
C TRP A 303 -17.62 5.11 -5.88
N GLU A 304 -18.16 4.18 -5.11
CA GLU A 304 -17.71 3.88 -3.74
C GLU A 304 -17.77 2.37 -3.56
N VAL A 305 -16.76 1.81 -2.90
CA VAL A 305 -16.76 0.40 -2.51
C VAL A 305 -16.25 0.26 -1.09
N LYS A 306 -16.93 -0.60 -0.33
CA LYS A 306 -16.45 -1.18 0.91
C LYS A 306 -17.07 -2.56 1.04
N ILE A 307 -16.34 -3.59 0.64
CA ILE A 307 -16.84 -4.98 0.64
C ILE A 307 -15.90 -5.92 1.38
N LYS A 308 -16.47 -6.84 2.13
CA LYS A 308 -15.78 -8.00 2.69
C LYS A 308 -16.13 -9.22 1.86
N PHE A 309 -15.15 -10.08 1.62
CA PHE A 309 -15.35 -11.28 0.83
C PHE A 309 -14.60 -12.48 1.35
N ALA A 310 -15.12 -13.65 1.00
CA ALA A 310 -14.40 -14.92 1.04
C ALA A 310 -14.79 -15.75 -0.18
N ALA A 311 -13.84 -16.41 -0.82
CA ALA A 311 -14.07 -17.27 -1.97
C ALA A 311 -13.07 -18.44 -2.00
N PRO A 312 -13.48 -19.61 -2.50
CA PRO A 312 -12.55 -20.70 -2.75
C PRO A 312 -11.64 -20.36 -3.93
N LEU A 313 -10.35 -20.70 -3.81
CA LEU A 313 -9.35 -20.61 -4.87
C LEU A 313 -8.56 -21.92 -4.89
N GLY A 314 -8.69 -22.67 -5.99
CA GLY A 314 -8.04 -23.98 -6.13
C GLY A 314 -6.55 -23.90 -6.45
N GLU A 315 -6.01 -25.04 -6.88
CA GLU A 315 -4.63 -25.14 -7.33
C GLU A 315 -4.36 -24.24 -8.53
N ILE A 316 -3.13 -23.73 -8.60
CA ILE A 316 -2.68 -22.90 -9.72
C ILE A 316 -2.55 -23.77 -10.99
N PRO A 317 -3.28 -23.44 -12.07
CA PRO A 317 -3.14 -24.12 -13.35
C PRO A 317 -1.71 -24.05 -13.86
N LYS A 318 -1.26 -25.09 -14.58
CA LYS A 318 0.13 -25.19 -15.07
C LYS A 318 0.53 -24.00 -15.93
N GLU A 319 -0.41 -23.50 -16.74
CA GLU A 319 -0.25 -22.35 -17.61
C GLU A 319 -0.02 -21.02 -16.86
N TYR A 320 -0.37 -20.94 -15.57
CA TYR A 320 -0.20 -19.76 -14.74
C TYR A 320 0.90 -19.92 -13.69
N GLN A 321 1.57 -21.07 -13.67
CA GLN A 321 2.74 -21.27 -12.83
C GLN A 321 3.90 -20.44 -13.37
N VAL A 322 4.45 -19.57 -12.53
CA VAL A 322 5.70 -18.88 -12.85
C VAL A 322 6.85 -19.77 -12.41
N ALA A 323 7.85 -19.96 -13.27
CA ALA A 323 9.08 -20.64 -12.88
C ALA A 323 9.73 -19.88 -11.73
N GLU A 324 10.14 -20.58 -10.67
CA GLU A 324 10.97 -19.97 -9.63
C GLU A 324 12.26 -19.49 -10.28
N SER A 325 12.38 -18.18 -10.48
CA SER A 325 13.56 -17.59 -11.09
C SER A 325 14.70 -17.65 -10.07
N SER A 326 15.67 -18.52 -10.32
CA SER A 326 17.03 -18.31 -9.82
C SER A 326 17.50 -16.96 -10.33
N GLU A 327 17.83 -16.04 -9.43
CA GLU A 327 18.34 -14.70 -9.70
C GLU A 327 19.29 -14.66 -10.92
N THR A 328 18.98 -13.82 -11.90
CA THR A 328 20.04 -13.21 -12.71
C THR A 328 19.67 -11.78 -13.02
N ARG A 329 20.31 -10.88 -12.26
CA ARG A 329 20.39 -9.45 -12.47
C ARG A 329 20.62 -9.14 -13.96
N ALA A 330 19.60 -8.65 -14.65
CA ALA A 330 19.82 -7.94 -15.90
C ALA A 330 20.57 -6.65 -15.58
N LYS A 331 21.85 -6.57 -16.01
CA LYS A 331 22.59 -5.30 -16.05
C LYS A 331 21.85 -4.32 -16.96
N PRO A 332 21.78 -3.03 -16.63
CA PRO A 332 21.43 -2.01 -17.61
C PRO A 332 22.53 -2.00 -18.69
N SER A 333 22.13 -2.22 -19.94
CA SER A 333 23.01 -2.13 -21.11
C SER A 333 23.43 -0.68 -21.31
N ALA A 334 24.72 -0.40 -21.15
CA ALA A 334 25.36 0.81 -21.63
C ALA A 334 25.92 0.54 -23.04
N ALA A 335 25.22 1.07 -24.04
CA ALA A 335 25.66 1.44 -25.40
C ALA A 335 24.36 1.93 -26.07
N GLU A 336 24.18 3.20 -26.39
CA GLU A 336 24.89 3.90 -27.45
C GLU A 336 25.33 5.32 -27.02
N LYS A 337 26.60 5.62 -27.24
CA LYS A 337 27.12 6.98 -27.42
C LYS A 337 27.89 6.99 -28.73
N SER A 338 27.43 7.83 -29.67
CA SER A 338 28.22 8.63 -30.62
C SER A 338 27.20 9.48 -31.38
N GLU A 339 26.99 10.72 -30.94
CA GLU A 339 27.63 11.93 -31.51
C GLU A 339 27.05 12.31 -32.88
N GLU A 340 26.30 13.42 -32.91
CA GLU A 340 26.60 14.53 -33.81
C GLU A 340 25.87 15.79 -33.32
N GLU A 341 26.68 16.77 -32.87
CA GLU A 341 26.31 18.18 -32.77
C GLU A 341 26.02 18.71 -34.17
N ILE A 342 24.90 19.42 -34.36
CA ILE A 342 24.81 20.45 -35.39
C ILE A 342 24.19 21.70 -34.76
N GLU A 343 25.05 22.72 -34.63
CA GLU A 343 24.74 24.10 -34.32
C GLU A 343 23.69 24.69 -35.28
N SER A 344 22.91 25.59 -34.68
CA SER A 344 22.10 26.67 -35.25
C SER A 344 22.25 26.97 -36.75
N ASN A 345 21.11 26.97 -37.45
CA ASN A 345 20.87 28.01 -38.43
C ASN A 345 19.42 28.51 -38.35
N GLU A 346 19.27 29.74 -37.87
CA GLU A 346 18.03 30.50 -37.94
C GLU A 346 17.61 30.68 -39.40
N SER A 347 16.34 30.46 -39.71
CA SER A 347 15.72 30.97 -40.93
C SER A 347 14.26 31.31 -40.66
N LYS A 348 14.03 32.62 -40.57
CA LYS A 348 12.74 33.31 -40.43
C LYS A 348 11.79 32.97 -41.60
N PRO A 349 10.46 32.94 -41.40
CA PRO A 349 9.51 32.48 -42.41
C PRO A 349 9.14 33.60 -43.41
N ALA A 350 8.87 33.22 -44.67
CA ALA A 350 8.19 34.09 -45.62
C ALA A 350 7.23 33.29 -46.52
N ALA A 351 5.93 33.51 -46.25
CA ALA A 351 4.80 33.64 -47.16
C ALA A 351 4.67 32.71 -48.38
N GLY A 352 3.50 32.05 -48.48
CA GLY A 352 2.99 31.64 -49.79
C GLY A 352 1.85 30.61 -49.79
N GLY A 353 0.61 31.09 -49.64
CA GLY A 353 -0.54 30.60 -50.42
C GLY A 353 -1.13 29.23 -50.12
N LEU A 354 -2.26 29.24 -49.41
CA LEU A 354 -3.32 28.24 -49.56
C LEU A 354 -3.78 28.16 -51.02
N LYS A 355 -3.83 26.96 -51.60
CA LYS A 355 -4.90 26.57 -52.53
C LYS A 355 -5.31 25.12 -52.28
N ALA A 356 -6.60 25.00 -51.96
CA ALA A 356 -7.36 23.76 -51.95
C ALA A 356 -7.38 23.12 -53.34
N GLN A 357 -7.35 21.78 -53.38
CA GLN A 357 -8.19 20.94 -54.25
C GLN A 357 -8.00 19.46 -53.87
N ASP A 358 -9.01 18.96 -53.14
CA ASP A 358 -9.68 17.66 -53.24
C ASP A 358 -8.93 16.37 -53.66
N ILE A 359 -8.96 15.40 -52.72
CA ILE A 359 -9.43 13.99 -52.84
C ILE A 359 -8.50 13.01 -53.61
N PRO A 360 -8.31 11.74 -53.17
CA PRO A 360 -9.14 10.95 -52.24
C PRO A 360 -8.53 10.61 -50.87
#